data_AF-A0A7W6C8T6-F1
#
_entry.id   AF-A0A7W6C8T6-F1
#
_cell.length_a   1.000
_cell.length_b   1.000
_cell.length_c   1.000
_cell.angle_alpha   90.00
_cell.angle_beta   90.00
_cell.angle_gamma   90.00
#
_symmetry.space_group_name_H-M   'P 1'
#
loop_
_entity.id
_entity.type
_entity.pdbx_description
1 polymer ?
#
loop_
_entity_poly.entity_id
_entity_poly.type
_entity_poly.pdbx_seq_one_letter_code
_entity_poly.pdbx_strand_id
1 'polypeptide(L)' 'MTVAVFFDAVLWLARSGARWRDLPEDRFGPYQTVKRRYYRWIEQGVFDQIFEAIAADPDRSGFRSMRP' A
#
# COMPACT_ATOMS: atom_id res chain seq x y z
N MET A 1 7.97 12.35 2.87
CA MET A 1 7.32 11.56 1.81
C MET A 1 5.82 11.81 1.82
N THR A 2 5.25 12.23 0.68
CA THR A 2 3.82 12.47 0.53
C THR A 2 3.01 11.16 0.53
N VAL A 3 1.69 11.25 0.72
CA VAL A 3 0.79 10.07 0.66
C VAL A 3 0.82 9.42 -0.74
N ALA A 4 0.81 10.24 -1.80
CA ALA A 4 0.86 9.75 -3.18
C ALA A 4 2.14 8.96 -3.47
N VAL A 5 3.31 9.54 -3.17
CA VAL A 5 4.62 8.86 -3.41
C VAL A 5 4.73 7.58 -2.59
N PHE A 6 4.17 7.54 -1.38
CA PHE A 6 4.12 6.32 -0.57
C PHE A 6 3.32 5.21 -1.27
N PHE A 7 2.11 5.52 -1.77
CA PHE A 7 1.30 4.53 -2.47
C PHE A 7 1.93 4.09 -3.78
N ASP A 8 2.53 5.01 -4.55
CA ASP A 8 3.25 4.65 -5.78
C ASP A 8 4.39 3.66 -5.48
N ALA A 9 5.12 3.85 -4.38
CA ALA A 9 6.17 2.93 -3.93
C ALA A 9 5.62 1.56 -3.54
N VAL A 10 4.51 1.51 -2.80
CA VAL A 10 3.85 0.26 -2.38
C VAL A 10 3.30 -0.49 -3.59
N LEU A 11 2.67 0.21 -4.54
CA LEU A 11 2.15 -0.38 -5.78
C LEU A 11 3.27 -0.86 -6.70
N TRP A 12 4.41 -0.16 -6.74
CA TRP A 12 5.58 -0.62 -7.46
C TRP A 12 6.12 -1.94 -6.88
N LEU A 13 6.28 -2.02 -5.56
CA LEU A 13 6.71 -3.24 -4.87
C LEU A 13 5.75 -4.42 -5.10
N ALA A 14 4.44 -4.17 -5.00
CA ALA A 14 3.43 -5.19 -5.22
C ALA A 14 3.42 -5.72 -6.66
N ARG A 15 3.65 -4.84 -7.66
CA ARG A 15 3.71 -5.23 -9.08
C ARG A 15 5.02 -5.90 -9.46
N SER A 16 6.14 -5.48 -8.88
CA SER A 16 7.46 -6.00 -9.23
C SER A 16 7.83 -7.28 -8.48
N GLY A 17 7.26 -7.49 -7.28
CA GLY A 17 7.69 -8.55 -6.38
C GLY A 17 9.11 -8.36 -5.83
N ALA A 18 9.70 -7.17 -6.04
CA ALA A 18 11.05 -6.86 -5.62
C ALA A 18 11.16 -6.75 -4.09
N ARG A 19 12.38 -6.84 -3.56
CA ARG A 19 12.62 -6.66 -2.13
C ARG A 19 12.58 -5.17 -1.80
N TRP A 20 12.29 -4.83 -0.55
CA TRP A 20 12.34 -3.44 -0.06
C TRP A 20 13.64 -2.71 -0.40
N ARG A 21 14.78 -3.41 -0.38
CA ARG A 21 16.10 -2.83 -0.64
C ARG A 21 16.31 -2.42 -2.10
N ASP A 22 15.49 -2.95 -3.00
CA ASP A 22 15.58 -2.71 -4.44
C ASP A 22 14.66 -1.55 -4.88
N LEU A 23 14.02 -0.87 -3.93
CA LEU A 23 13.15 0.26 -4.21
C LEU A 23 13.96 1.43 -4.79
N PRO A 24 13.56 1.99 -5.95
CA PRO A 24 14.23 3.15 -6.56
C PRO A 24 14.15 4.39 -5.67
N GLU A 25 15.28 4.73 -5.02
CA GLU A 25 15.36 5.85 -4.07
C GLU A 25 15.23 7.21 -4.76
N ASP A 26 15.69 7.32 -6.01
CA ASP A 26 15.54 8.51 -6.87
C ASP A 26 14.07 8.89 -7.09
N ARG A 27 13.17 7.90 -7.09
CA ARG A 27 11.73 8.11 -7.33
C ARG A 27 10.91 8.15 -6.05
N PHE A 28 11.20 7.29 -5.09
CA PHE A 28 10.34 7.07 -3.91
C PHE A 28 10.96 7.55 -2.60
N GLY A 29 12.24 7.93 -2.62
CA GLY A 29 13.03 8.19 -1.43
C GLY A 29 13.49 6.92 -0.71
N PRO A 30 14.12 7.06 0.46
CA PRO A 30 14.77 5.95 1.15
C PRO A 30 13.78 4.84 1.50
N TYR A 31 14.10 3.59 1.13
CA TYR A 31 13.20 2.46 1.35
C TYR A 31 12.85 2.25 2.82
N GLN A 32 13.72 2.64 3.76
CA GLN A 32 13.46 2.53 5.20
C GLN A 32 12.28 3.42 5.62
N THR A 33 12.13 4.59 4.99
CA THR A 33 11.03 5.52 5.24
C THR A 33 9.71 4.92 4.78
N VAL A 34 9.69 4.32 3.58
CA VAL A 34 8.52 3.61 3.05
C VAL A 34 8.17 2.41 3.91
N LYS A 35 9.16 1.57 4.21
CA LYS A 35 9.01 0.36 5.02
C LYS A 35 8.44 0.69 6.41
N ARG A 36 9.01 1.68 7.12
CA ARG A 36 8.53 2.08 8.46
C ARG A 36 7.09 2.56 8.41
N ARG A 37 6.73 3.38 7.41
CA ARG A 37 5.36 3.86 7.24
C ARG A 37 4.39 2.73 6.92
N TYR A 38 4.80 1.81 6.04
CA TYR A 38 4.01 0.64 5.68
C TYR A 38 3.64 -0.21 6.91
N TYR A 39 4.63 -0.57 7.73
CA TYR A 39 4.35 -1.34 8.96
C TYR A 39 3.51 -0.56 9.96
N ARG A 40 3.77 0.74 10.16
CA ARG A 40 2.92 1.58 11.02
C ARG A 40 1.46 1.58 10.56
N TRP A 41 1.21 1.57 9.24
CA TRP A 41 -0.14 1.55 8.69
C TRP A 41 -0.83 0.19 8.80
N ILE A 42 -0.05 -0.90 8.75
CA ILE A 42 -0.54 -2.23 9.10
C ILE A 42 -0.96 -2.26 10.57
N GLU A 43 -0.10 -1.81 11.48
CA GLU A 43 -0.39 -1.79 12.92
C GLU A 43 -1.61 -0.92 13.27
N GLN A 44 -1.82 0.16 12.52
CA GLN A 44 -2.96 1.06 12.69
C GLN A 44 -4.24 0.58 11.97
N GLY A 45 -4.20 -0.54 11.25
CA GLY A 45 -5.35 -1.04 10.47
C GLY A 45 -5.79 -0.09 9.36
N VAL A 46 -4.89 0.76 8.86
CA VAL A 46 -5.22 1.76 7.84
C VAL A 46 -5.56 1.08 6.52
N PHE A 47 -4.84 0.02 6.17
CA PHE A 47 -5.14 -0.74 4.95
C PHE A 47 -6.53 -1.38 5.02
N ASP A 48 -6.92 -1.95 6.17
CA ASP A 48 -8.27 -2.49 6.35
C ASP A 48 -9.33 -1.42 6.12
N GLN A 49 -9.17 -0.23 6.72
CA GLN A 49 -10.11 0.89 6.53
C GLN A 49 -10.21 1.33 5.07
N ILE A 50 -9.08 1.34 4.34
CA ILE A 50 -9.07 1.68 2.92
C ILE A 50 -9.81 0.60 2.11
N PHE A 51 -9.57 -0.68 2.38
CA PHE A 51 -10.25 -1.77 1.69
C PHE A 51 -11.75 -1.76 1.96
N GLU A 52 -12.17 -1.54 3.21
CA GLU A 52 -13.59 -1.39 3.55
C GLU A 52 -14.22 -0.19 2.85
N ALA A 53 -13.54 0.96 2.82
CA ALA A 53 -14.04 2.15 2.12
C ALA A 53 -14.17 1.93 0.60
N ILE A 54 -13.24 1.20 -0.03
CA ILE A 54 -13.32 0.85 -1.44
C ILE A 54 -14.40 -0.20 -1.70
N ALA A 55 -14.58 -1.17 -0.79
CA ALA A 55 -15.58 -2.24 -0.92
C ALA A 55 -17.02 -1.76 -0.64
N ALA A 56 -17.17 -0.73 0.20
CA ALA A 56 -18.45 -0.10 0.50
C ALA A 56 -18.96 0.80 -0.65
N ASP A 57 -18.15 1.07 -1.67
CA ASP A 57 -18.57 1.77 -2.89
C ASP A 57 -19.49 0.85 -3.73
N PRO A 58 -20.80 1.14 -3.82
CA PRO A 58 -21.77 0.26 -4.47
C PRO A 58 -21.53 0.08 -5.98
N ASP A 59 -20.78 0.98 -6.61
CA ASP A 59 -20.47 0.96 -8.05
C ASP A 59 -19.34 -0.02 -8.43
N ARG A 60 -18.71 -0.68 -7.45
CA ARG A 60 -17.78 -1.81 -7.69
C ARG A 60 -18.26 -3.08 -6.99
N SER A 61 -19.41 -3.57 -7.45
CA SER A 61 -19.93 -4.89 -7.11
C SER A 61 -18.99 -6.00 -7.62
N GLY A 62 -18.01 -6.42 -6.81
CA GLY A 62 -17.12 -7.53 -7.18
C GLY A 62 -16.07 -8.01 -6.16
N PHE A 63 -15.90 -7.40 -5.00
CA PHE A 63 -14.83 -7.81 -4.04
C PHE A 63 -15.36 -8.33 -2.70
N ARG A 64 -16.51 -9.01 -2.68
CA ARG A 64 -17.09 -9.59 -1.44
C ARG A 64 -16.57 -11.00 -1.10
N SER A 65 -15.55 -11.51 -1.80
CA SER A 65 -15.19 -12.95 -1.74
C SER A 65 -13.78 -13.27 -1.20
N MET A 66 -13.06 -12.33 -0.58
CA MET A 66 -11.71 -12.62 -0.10
C MET A 66 -11.46 -12.19 1.34
N ARG A 67 -12.08 -12.92 2.28
CA ARG A 67 -11.53 -13.21 3.61
C ARG A 67 -11.60 -14.74 3.82
N PRO A 68 -10.59 -15.37 4.44
CA PRO A 68 -10.62 -16.79 4.76
C PRO A 68 -11.72 -17.13 5.79
#